data_AF-A0A2N5A9G0-F1
#
_entry.id   AF-A0A2N5A9G0-F1
#
_cell.length_a   1.000
_cell.length_b   1.000
_cell.length_c   1.000
_cell.angle_alpha   90.00
_cell.angle_beta   90.00
_cell.angle_gamma   90.00
#
_symmetry.space_group_name_H-M   'P 1'
#
loop_
_entity.id
_entity.type
_entity.pdbx_description
1 polymer ?
#
loop_
_entity_poly.entity_id
_entity_poly.type
_entity_poly.pdbx_seq_one_letter_code
_entity_poly.pdbx_strand_id
1 'polypeptide(L)'
;MFKLFSAFRKDKVWDFNGGIHPPEMKTQSNGTPLRQVSLPQRLIIPLKQHIGAEGELCVKVGDRVLRGQPLTRGWGRMLPVHAPTSGTVTAIAPHTTAHPSGLAEMSVIIDADGEDRWIERDGWSDYQVRAREALIERIHQFGVAGLGGAGFPTGSKLRGGGDKIKTLIINAAECEPYITADDRLMQDCAAQIVDGIRILAHILQPDEVLIGIEDNKPQAISMLRAVLCDAHGISLRVIPTKYPSGGAKQLTQILTGKQVPHGGRSSDIGVLMQNVGTAYAIKRAVIDGEPLTERVVTLTGEAVSRPGNVWARLGTPVRHLLNDAGFCASAEPMVI
;
A
#
# COMPACT_ATOMS: atom_id res chain seq x y z
N MET A 1 -13.30 16.98 -37.29
CA MET A 1 -12.82 18.03 -36.35
C MET A 1 -12.99 17.66 -34.88
N PHE A 2 -14.11 17.05 -34.44
CA PHE A 2 -14.35 16.67 -33.03
C PHE A 2 -13.43 15.57 -32.44
N LYS A 3 -12.93 14.63 -33.24
CA LYS A 3 -12.02 13.56 -32.75
C LYS A 3 -10.61 14.06 -32.42
N LEU A 4 -10.13 15.11 -33.09
CA LEU A 4 -8.77 15.66 -32.90
C LEU A 4 -8.64 16.36 -31.54
N PHE A 5 -9.63 17.16 -31.14
CA PHE A 5 -9.66 17.80 -29.82
C PHE A 5 -9.87 16.81 -28.67
N SER A 6 -10.50 15.66 -28.92
CA SER A 6 -10.67 14.60 -27.90
C SER A 6 -9.36 13.88 -27.58
N ALA A 7 -8.46 13.75 -28.56
CA ALA A 7 -7.14 13.15 -28.38
C ALA A 7 -6.24 14.05 -27.52
N PHE A 8 -6.24 15.37 -27.74
CA PHE A 8 -5.50 16.32 -26.91
C PHE A 8 -6.01 16.43 -25.47
N ARG A 9 -7.29 16.08 -25.21
CA ARG A 9 -7.81 16.02 -23.83
C ARG A 9 -7.39 14.75 -23.09
N LYS A 10 -7.15 13.64 -23.79
CA LYS A 10 -6.84 12.36 -23.14
C LYS A 10 -5.56 12.46 -22.31
N ASP A 11 -4.49 13.03 -22.84
CA ASP A 11 -3.20 13.10 -22.14
C ASP A 11 -2.94 14.45 -21.44
N LYS A 12 -3.98 15.27 -21.26
CA LYS A 12 -3.79 16.57 -20.60
C LYS A 12 -3.48 16.35 -19.12
N VAL A 13 -2.35 16.91 -18.71
CA VAL A 13 -1.94 17.05 -17.31
C VAL A 13 -2.04 18.54 -16.96
N TRP A 14 -2.57 18.85 -15.78
CA TRP A 14 -2.68 20.21 -15.25
C TRP A 14 -1.56 20.46 -14.24
N ASP A 15 -1.26 21.74 -13.98
CA ASP A 15 -0.32 22.13 -12.93
C ASP A 15 -1.07 22.64 -11.67
N PHE A 16 -0.35 22.73 -10.56
CA PHE A 16 -0.80 23.30 -9.30
C PHE A 16 0.20 24.34 -8.78
N ASN A 17 -0.31 25.34 -8.07
CA ASN A 17 0.51 26.41 -7.52
C ASN A 17 1.38 25.93 -6.35
N GLY A 18 2.62 26.42 -6.28
CA GLY A 18 3.60 26.05 -5.24
C GLY A 18 4.39 24.79 -5.59
N GLY A 19 4.89 24.10 -4.57
CA GLY A 19 5.73 22.89 -4.70
C GLY A 19 7.23 23.18 -4.80
N ILE A 20 8.04 22.16 -4.58
CA ILE A 20 9.51 22.22 -4.59
C ILE A 20 10.11 20.99 -5.28
N HIS A 21 11.41 21.06 -5.62
CA HIS A 21 12.19 19.97 -6.21
C HIS A 21 13.33 19.56 -5.26
N PRO A 22 13.04 18.82 -4.18
CA PRO A 22 14.09 18.34 -3.28
C PRO A 22 14.98 17.33 -3.99
N PRO A 23 16.25 17.15 -3.57
CA PRO A 23 17.06 16.03 -4.02
C PRO A 23 16.34 14.70 -3.79
N GLU A 24 16.17 13.90 -4.84
CA GLU A 24 15.29 12.73 -4.80
C GLU A 24 15.85 11.58 -3.96
N MET A 25 17.18 11.40 -3.96
CA MET A 25 17.89 10.35 -3.21
C MET A 25 17.42 8.90 -3.49
N LYS A 26 16.78 8.65 -4.64
CA LYS A 26 16.21 7.34 -5.01
C LYS A 26 17.22 6.34 -5.58
N THR A 27 18.32 6.80 -6.17
CA THR A 27 19.30 5.94 -6.86
C THR A 27 19.95 4.91 -5.94
N GLN A 28 20.05 5.21 -4.64
CA GLN A 28 20.67 4.34 -3.64
C GLN A 28 19.92 3.02 -3.47
N SER A 29 18.59 3.04 -3.52
CA SER A 29 17.73 1.89 -3.18
C SER A 29 16.96 1.30 -4.36
N ASN A 30 16.89 2.00 -5.49
CA ASN A 30 16.10 1.56 -6.65
C ASN A 30 16.85 0.64 -7.63
N GLY A 31 18.18 0.53 -7.50
CA GLY A 31 19.04 -0.22 -8.43
C GLY A 31 19.01 -1.74 -8.30
N THR A 32 18.28 -2.30 -7.32
CA THR A 32 18.25 -3.75 -7.04
C THR A 32 16.83 -4.30 -7.01
N PRO A 33 16.62 -5.57 -7.40
CA PRO A 33 15.34 -6.26 -7.25
C PRO A 33 14.79 -6.31 -5.83
N LEU A 34 13.46 -6.43 -5.69
CA LEU A 34 12.84 -6.70 -4.39
C LEU A 34 13.46 -7.94 -3.76
N ARG A 35 13.94 -7.80 -2.54
CA ARG A 35 14.54 -8.91 -1.78
C ARG A 35 13.58 -9.41 -0.72
N GLN A 36 13.70 -10.69 -0.39
CA GLN A 36 13.12 -11.24 0.85
C GLN A 36 14.11 -11.01 1.98
N VAL A 37 13.61 -10.60 3.16
CA VAL A 37 14.41 -10.59 4.39
C VAL A 37 14.25 -11.94 5.08
N SER A 38 15.28 -12.37 5.81
CA SER A 38 15.15 -13.53 6.70
C SER A 38 14.00 -13.34 7.70
N LEU A 39 13.31 -14.42 8.03
CA LEU A 39 12.23 -14.37 9.01
C LEU A 39 12.82 -14.06 10.40
N PRO A 40 12.37 -12.99 11.10
CA PRO A 40 12.80 -12.74 12.47
C PRO A 40 12.25 -13.81 13.41
N GLN A 41 13.02 -14.16 14.44
CA GLN A 41 12.59 -15.12 15.48
C GLN A 41 11.37 -14.61 16.28
N ARG A 42 11.22 -13.29 16.42
CA ARG A 42 10.14 -12.66 17.16
C ARG A 42 9.54 -11.51 16.36
N LEU A 43 8.22 -11.49 16.27
CA LEU A 43 7.44 -10.41 15.68
C LEU A 43 6.56 -9.76 16.75
N ILE A 44 6.42 -8.44 16.68
CA ILE A 44 5.58 -7.64 17.57
C ILE A 44 4.52 -6.98 16.71
N ILE A 45 3.26 -7.39 16.86
CA ILE A 45 2.17 -6.99 15.99
C ILE A 45 1.23 -6.06 16.78
N PRO A 46 1.29 -4.73 16.59
CA PRO A 46 0.32 -3.82 17.16
C PRO A 46 -1.08 -4.14 16.65
N LEU A 47 -2.08 -4.08 17.55
CA LEU A 47 -3.47 -4.32 17.20
C LEU A 47 -4.07 -3.19 16.34
N LYS A 48 -3.49 -1.99 16.44
CA LYS A 48 -3.91 -0.81 15.68
C LYS A 48 -2.97 -0.54 14.50
N GLN A 49 -3.37 -1.01 13.32
CA GLN A 49 -2.61 -0.82 12.06
C GLN A 49 -3.27 0.14 11.07
N HIS A 50 -4.31 0.84 11.52
CA HIS A 50 -5.17 1.67 10.67
C HIS A 50 -5.84 2.79 11.48
N ILE A 51 -6.42 3.78 10.80
CA ILE A 51 -7.25 4.80 11.43
C ILE A 51 -8.57 4.18 11.87
N GLY A 52 -8.76 4.09 13.18
CA GLY A 52 -9.95 3.52 13.80
C GLY A 52 -9.64 3.00 15.20
N ALA A 53 -10.57 2.23 15.74
CA ALA A 53 -10.32 1.41 16.93
C ALA A 53 -9.60 0.11 16.53
N GLU A 54 -8.87 -0.47 17.47
CA GLU A 54 -8.24 -1.79 17.30
C GLU A 54 -9.28 -2.91 17.25
N GLY A 55 -8.95 -4.04 16.61
CA GLY A 55 -9.83 -5.20 16.56
C GLY A 55 -9.88 -6.00 17.88
N GLU A 56 -10.93 -6.80 18.05
CA GLU A 56 -11.10 -7.70 19.19
C GLU A 56 -10.22 -8.95 19.05
N LEU A 57 -9.46 -9.31 20.08
CA LEU A 57 -8.56 -10.47 20.07
C LEU A 57 -9.30 -11.79 19.80
N CYS A 58 -8.70 -12.62 18.95
CA CYS A 58 -9.14 -13.97 18.62
C CYS A 58 -8.20 -15.06 19.15
N VAL A 59 -7.08 -14.66 19.74
CA VAL A 59 -6.02 -15.53 20.23
C VAL A 59 -5.70 -15.19 21.68
N LYS A 60 -5.09 -16.15 22.39
CA LYS A 60 -4.54 -15.98 23.74
C LYS A 60 -3.08 -16.41 23.79
N VAL A 61 -2.39 -16.00 24.85
CA VAL A 61 -1.02 -16.46 25.12
C VAL A 61 -0.98 -18.00 25.19
N GLY A 62 -0.02 -18.59 24.50
CA GLY A 62 0.15 -20.04 24.35
C GLY A 62 -0.46 -20.65 23.08
N ASP A 63 -1.30 -19.91 22.36
CA ASP A 63 -1.88 -20.41 21.10
C ASP A 63 -0.82 -20.55 20.01
N ARG A 64 -0.92 -21.63 19.23
CA ARG A 64 -0.22 -21.75 17.94
C ARG A 64 -1.03 -21.07 16.85
N VAL A 65 -0.35 -20.33 15.98
CA VAL A 65 -0.97 -19.62 14.86
C VAL A 65 -0.28 -19.98 13.55
N LEU A 66 -1.04 -19.94 12.46
CA LEU A 66 -0.53 -20.04 11.09
C LEU A 66 -0.41 -18.66 10.46
N ARG A 67 0.47 -18.50 9.47
CA ARG A 67 0.57 -17.28 8.68
C ARG A 67 -0.77 -16.99 7.99
N GLY A 68 -1.22 -15.75 8.12
CA GLY A 68 -2.52 -15.29 7.63
C GLY A 68 -3.70 -15.62 8.54
N GLN A 69 -3.50 -16.32 9.67
CA GLN A 69 -4.57 -16.52 10.63
C GLN A 69 -4.98 -15.18 11.28
N PRO A 70 -6.29 -14.87 11.38
CA PRO A 70 -6.74 -13.69 12.10
C PRO A 70 -6.32 -13.72 13.57
N LEU A 71 -5.59 -12.70 14.01
CA LEU A 71 -5.26 -12.42 15.42
C LEU A 71 -6.36 -11.60 16.08
N THR A 72 -7.05 -10.77 15.30
CA THR A 72 -8.21 -10.00 15.74
C THR A 72 -9.38 -10.14 14.77
N ARG A 73 -10.58 -9.84 15.25
CA ARG A 73 -11.79 -9.58 14.47
C ARG A 73 -12.09 -8.09 14.50
N GLY A 74 -12.70 -7.59 13.43
CA GLY A 74 -13.11 -6.20 13.37
C GLY A 74 -14.22 -5.99 12.36
N TRP A 75 -15.06 -5.00 12.62
CA TRP A 75 -16.19 -4.63 11.77
C TRP A 75 -16.15 -3.15 11.43
N GLY A 76 -16.79 -2.78 10.33
CA GLY A 76 -16.89 -1.39 9.89
C GLY A 76 -15.51 -0.77 9.61
N ARG A 77 -15.03 0.06 10.53
CA ARG A 77 -13.71 0.72 10.44
C ARG A 77 -12.61 0.01 11.21
N MET A 78 -12.94 -1.04 11.98
CA MET A 78 -11.96 -1.87 12.68
C MET A 78 -11.54 -3.00 11.72
N LEU A 79 -10.31 -2.97 11.24
CA LEU A 79 -9.76 -4.05 10.40
C LEU A 79 -9.21 -5.19 11.25
N PRO A 80 -9.47 -6.45 10.87
CA PRO A 80 -8.73 -7.60 11.38
C PRO A 80 -7.22 -7.48 11.11
N VAL A 81 -6.44 -7.87 12.11
CA VAL A 81 -4.98 -8.04 12.03
C VAL A 81 -4.68 -9.52 11.95
N HIS A 82 -3.71 -9.90 11.11
CA HIS A 82 -3.38 -11.30 10.84
C HIS A 82 -1.97 -11.64 11.29
N ALA A 83 -1.75 -12.92 11.60
CA ALA A 83 -0.45 -13.45 11.95
C ALA A 83 0.49 -13.34 10.73
N PRO A 84 1.63 -12.65 10.86
CA PRO A 84 2.56 -12.46 9.75
C PRO A 84 3.35 -13.73 9.39
N THR A 85 3.39 -14.71 10.28
CA THR A 85 4.08 -16.00 10.12
C THR A 85 3.43 -17.06 11.02
N SER A 86 3.83 -18.33 10.87
CA SER A 86 3.47 -19.39 11.82
C SER A 86 4.35 -19.34 13.08
N GLY A 87 3.77 -19.69 14.22
CA GLY A 87 4.49 -19.63 15.49
C GLY A 87 3.60 -19.76 16.71
N THR A 88 4.10 -19.29 17.84
CA THR A 88 3.37 -19.30 19.12
C THR A 88 3.17 -17.88 19.63
N VAL A 89 1.97 -17.56 20.07
CA VAL A 89 1.68 -16.30 20.77
C VAL A 89 2.31 -16.35 22.16
N THR A 90 3.39 -15.61 22.36
CA THR A 90 4.15 -15.64 23.63
C THR A 90 3.73 -14.56 24.60
N ALA A 91 3.13 -13.47 24.11
CA ALA A 91 2.60 -12.41 24.94
C ALA A 91 1.51 -11.61 24.21
N ILE A 92 0.61 -11.04 24.99
CA ILE A 92 -0.33 -10.00 24.57
C ILE A 92 -0.18 -8.87 25.59
N ALA A 93 0.55 -7.82 25.22
CA ALA A 93 0.93 -6.75 26.16
C ALA A 93 1.16 -5.41 25.43
N PRO A 94 1.12 -4.27 26.14
CA PRO A 94 1.54 -3.00 25.58
C PRO A 94 3.01 -3.05 25.15
N HIS A 95 3.30 -2.59 23.94
CA HIS A 95 4.65 -2.47 23.41
C HIS A 95 4.83 -1.11 22.74
N THR A 96 5.99 -0.47 22.93
CA THR A 96 6.31 0.81 22.27
C THR A 96 6.22 0.64 20.76
N THR A 97 5.40 1.47 20.11
CA THR A 97 5.28 1.51 18.65
C THR A 97 6.00 2.72 18.07
N ALA A 98 6.06 2.81 16.74
CA ALA A 98 6.63 3.95 16.03
C ALA A 98 5.69 5.18 16.06
N HIS A 99 5.16 5.51 17.24
CA HIS A 99 4.42 6.75 17.49
C HIS A 99 5.43 7.85 17.86
N PRO A 100 5.29 9.11 17.37
CA PRO A 100 6.23 10.19 17.69
C PRO A 100 6.41 10.44 19.20
N SER A 101 5.36 10.19 19.99
CA SER A 101 5.39 10.30 21.46
C SER A 101 5.85 9.04 22.19
N GLY A 102 6.28 7.99 21.48
CA GLY A 102 6.74 6.73 22.07
C GLY A 102 5.65 5.95 22.84
N LEU A 103 4.38 6.16 22.49
CA LEU A 103 3.27 5.50 23.18
C LEU A 103 3.32 3.99 22.97
N ALA A 104 2.96 3.27 24.02
CA ALA A 104 2.77 1.83 23.95
C ALA A 104 1.37 1.52 23.43
N GLU A 105 1.26 0.55 22.53
CA GLU A 105 0.00 0.02 22.04
C GLU A 105 -0.09 -1.46 22.35
N MET A 106 -1.32 -1.94 22.59
CA MET A 106 -1.56 -3.37 22.74
C MET A 106 -1.05 -4.11 21.51
N SER A 107 -0.25 -5.14 21.75
CA SER A 107 0.42 -5.90 20.70
C SER A 107 0.36 -7.39 20.99
N VAL A 108 0.25 -8.19 19.94
CA VAL A 108 0.45 -9.65 19.98
C VAL A 108 1.92 -9.91 19.65
N ILE A 109 2.61 -10.65 20.52
CA ILE A 109 4.01 -11.04 20.32
C ILE A 109 4.03 -12.51 19.90
N ILE A 110 4.64 -12.78 18.75
CA ILE A 110 4.74 -14.13 18.17
C ILE A 110 6.21 -14.51 18.08
N ASP A 111 6.55 -15.65 18.66
CA ASP A 111 7.83 -16.32 18.39
C ASP A 111 7.61 -17.29 17.21
N ALA A 112 8.35 -17.05 16.12
CA ALA A 112 8.21 -17.79 14.88
C ALA A 112 8.71 -19.24 15.05
N ASP A 113 8.01 -20.20 14.45
CA ASP A 113 8.44 -21.61 14.43
C ASP A 113 9.49 -21.91 13.34
N GLY A 114 9.76 -20.93 12.46
CA GLY A 114 10.68 -21.06 11.33
C GLY A 114 10.08 -21.73 10.10
N GLU A 115 8.83 -22.20 10.17
CA GLU A 115 8.21 -22.94 9.06
C GLU A 115 7.42 -22.02 8.09
N ASP A 116 7.01 -20.83 8.55
CA ASP A 116 6.20 -19.86 7.80
C ASP A 116 4.94 -20.47 7.13
N ARG A 117 4.30 -21.45 7.79
CA ARG A 117 3.14 -22.19 7.28
C ARG A 117 1.92 -21.29 7.17
N TRP A 118 1.33 -21.24 5.99
CA TRP A 118 0.09 -20.52 5.73
C TRP A 118 -1.15 -21.26 6.23
N ILE A 119 -2.21 -20.50 6.52
CA ILE A 119 -3.58 -21.01 6.48
C ILE A 119 -3.91 -21.55 5.07
N GLU A 120 -4.99 -22.32 4.95
CA GLU A 120 -5.57 -22.60 3.64
C GLU A 120 -5.95 -21.28 2.95
N ARG A 121 -5.64 -21.17 1.65
CA ARG A 121 -5.85 -19.95 0.86
C ARG A 121 -6.91 -20.22 -0.21
N ASP A 122 -8.09 -19.64 -0.02
CA ASP A 122 -9.27 -19.82 -0.87
C ASP A 122 -9.42 -18.66 -1.88
N GLY A 123 -8.46 -18.53 -2.80
CA GLY A 123 -8.46 -17.45 -3.79
C GLY A 123 -9.72 -17.36 -4.67
N TRP A 124 -10.21 -16.13 -4.93
CA TRP A 124 -11.32 -15.84 -5.84
C TRP A 124 -10.79 -15.30 -7.18
N SER A 125 -10.24 -16.20 -8.01
CA SER A 125 -9.83 -15.86 -9.38
C SER A 125 -11.02 -15.46 -10.27
N ASP A 126 -12.22 -15.91 -9.91
CA ASP A 126 -13.52 -15.62 -10.53
C ASP A 126 -14.22 -14.37 -9.94
N TYR A 127 -13.45 -13.40 -9.43
CA TYR A 127 -14.01 -12.26 -8.70
C TYR A 127 -15.10 -11.49 -9.47
N GLN A 128 -15.11 -11.54 -10.81
CA GLN A 128 -16.09 -10.84 -11.65
C GLN A 128 -17.52 -11.36 -11.50
N VAL A 129 -17.72 -12.59 -11.03
CA VAL A 129 -19.06 -13.14 -10.75
C VAL A 129 -19.48 -12.98 -9.29
N ARG A 130 -18.62 -12.39 -8.45
CA ARG A 130 -18.89 -12.15 -7.03
C ARG A 130 -19.65 -10.85 -6.87
N ALA A 131 -20.56 -10.81 -5.90
CA ALA A 131 -21.24 -9.57 -5.54
C ALA A 131 -20.24 -8.52 -5.03
N ARG A 132 -20.50 -7.25 -5.35
CA ARG A 132 -19.72 -6.09 -4.90
C ARG A 132 -19.46 -6.13 -3.39
N GLU A 133 -20.50 -6.35 -2.60
CA GLU A 133 -20.43 -6.36 -1.14
C GLU A 133 -19.55 -7.51 -0.62
N ALA A 134 -19.57 -8.67 -1.29
CA ALA A 134 -18.73 -9.81 -0.93
C ALA A 134 -17.25 -9.50 -1.17
N LEU A 135 -16.91 -8.81 -2.28
CA LEU A 135 -15.54 -8.38 -2.55
C LEU A 135 -15.05 -7.35 -1.54
N ILE A 136 -15.89 -6.36 -1.22
CA ILE A 136 -15.56 -5.34 -0.20
C ILE A 136 -15.38 -6.00 1.17
N GLU A 137 -16.25 -6.93 1.54
CA GLU A 137 -16.15 -7.65 2.81
C GLU A 137 -14.90 -8.53 2.85
N ARG A 138 -14.54 -9.20 1.75
CA ARG A 138 -13.28 -9.94 1.66
C ARG A 138 -12.08 -9.03 1.86
N ILE A 139 -12.02 -7.88 1.17
CA ILE A 139 -10.94 -6.89 1.35
C ILE A 139 -10.87 -6.41 2.82
N HIS A 140 -12.02 -6.22 3.47
CA HIS A 140 -12.09 -5.84 4.88
C HIS A 140 -11.57 -6.97 5.79
N GLN A 141 -12.10 -8.19 5.66
CA GLN A 141 -11.73 -9.33 6.49
C GLN A 141 -10.26 -9.72 6.35
N PHE A 142 -9.65 -9.45 5.19
CA PHE A 142 -8.24 -9.69 4.92
C PHE A 142 -7.32 -8.56 5.44
N GLY A 143 -7.88 -7.58 6.16
CA GLY A 143 -7.13 -6.56 6.88
C GLY A 143 -6.49 -5.50 5.98
N VAL A 144 -7.00 -5.29 4.76
CA VAL A 144 -6.35 -4.39 3.81
C VAL A 144 -6.52 -2.92 4.22
N ALA A 145 -5.49 -2.37 4.86
CA ALA A 145 -5.36 -0.94 5.13
C ALA A 145 -4.76 -0.19 3.93
N GLY A 146 -5.06 1.11 3.82
CA GLY A 146 -4.49 1.97 2.79
C GLY A 146 -2.99 2.17 3.01
N LEU A 147 -2.17 1.66 2.08
CA LEU A 147 -0.70 1.63 2.19
C LEU A 147 -0.01 2.94 1.78
N GLY A 148 -0.75 3.98 1.38
CA GLY A 148 -0.23 5.31 1.08
C GLY A 148 0.04 6.20 2.32
N GLY A 149 0.30 5.60 3.48
CA GLY A 149 0.70 6.31 4.71
C GLY A 149 -0.42 6.53 5.75
N ALA A 150 -1.62 6.93 5.34
CA ALA A 150 -2.68 7.25 6.30
C ALA A 150 -3.38 6.03 6.94
N GLY A 151 -3.22 4.81 6.39
CA GLY A 151 -3.80 3.61 7.00
C GLY A 151 -5.33 3.61 7.08
N PHE A 152 -6.04 4.19 6.11
CA PHE A 152 -7.51 4.12 6.10
C PHE A 152 -7.99 2.69 5.79
N PRO A 153 -9.04 2.18 6.47
CA PRO A 153 -9.66 0.90 6.09
C PRO A 153 -10.17 0.91 4.65
N THR A 154 -9.60 0.06 3.80
CA THR A 154 -9.88 0.09 2.35
C THR A 154 -11.33 -0.24 2.05
N GLY A 155 -11.91 -1.26 2.70
CA GLY A 155 -13.31 -1.62 2.53
C GLY A 155 -14.27 -0.46 2.89
N SER A 156 -14.01 0.25 3.99
CA SER A 156 -14.80 1.44 4.37
C SER A 156 -14.71 2.55 3.32
N LYS A 157 -13.52 2.77 2.75
CA LYS A 157 -13.31 3.78 1.70
C LYS A 157 -14.06 3.42 0.41
N LEU A 158 -14.09 2.15 0.04
CA LEU A 158 -14.84 1.65 -1.13
C LEU A 158 -16.35 1.80 -0.93
N ARG A 159 -16.88 1.45 0.26
CA ARG A 159 -18.30 1.67 0.59
C ARG A 159 -18.68 3.14 0.55
N GLY A 160 -17.83 4.00 1.12
CA GLY A 160 -18.08 5.45 1.17
C GLY A 160 -18.10 6.13 -0.21
N GLY A 161 -17.45 5.54 -1.22
CA GLY A 161 -17.51 6.02 -2.60
C GLY A 161 -18.85 5.74 -3.28
N GLY A 162 -19.47 4.60 -2.99
CA GLY A 162 -20.74 4.20 -3.60
C GLY A 162 -20.72 4.25 -5.13
N ASP A 163 -21.86 4.56 -5.74
CA ASP A 163 -22.01 4.72 -7.20
C ASP A 163 -21.69 6.16 -7.66
N LYS A 164 -21.15 6.99 -6.76
CA LYS A 164 -20.83 8.39 -7.04
C LYS A 164 -19.46 8.59 -7.66
N ILE A 165 -18.63 7.54 -7.66
CA ILE A 165 -17.25 7.61 -8.15
C ILE A 165 -17.25 7.54 -9.67
N LYS A 166 -16.85 8.64 -10.30
CA LYS A 166 -16.68 8.75 -11.75
C LYS A 166 -15.24 8.48 -12.17
N THR A 167 -14.28 8.90 -11.35
CA THR A 167 -12.85 8.75 -11.63
C THR A 167 -12.18 7.97 -10.50
N LEU A 168 -11.59 6.83 -10.82
CA LEU A 168 -10.67 6.13 -9.93
C LEU A 168 -9.23 6.56 -10.26
N ILE A 169 -8.55 7.19 -9.30
CA ILE A 169 -7.14 7.54 -9.41
C ILE A 169 -6.29 6.49 -8.69
N ILE A 170 -5.29 5.96 -9.36
CA ILE A 170 -4.25 5.15 -8.77
C ILE A 170 -3.02 6.04 -8.58
N ASN A 171 -2.70 6.31 -7.33
CA ASN A 171 -1.54 7.08 -6.95
C ASN A 171 -0.29 6.20 -7.02
N ALA A 172 0.45 6.38 -8.12
CA ALA A 172 1.77 5.83 -8.39
C ALA A 172 2.86 6.91 -8.24
N ALA A 173 2.52 8.07 -7.65
CA ALA A 173 3.49 9.08 -7.27
C ALA A 173 4.10 8.70 -5.91
N GLU A 174 5.40 8.89 -5.80
CA GLU A 174 6.20 8.62 -4.61
C GLU A 174 7.25 9.71 -4.60
N CYS A 175 6.83 10.87 -4.09
CA CYS A 175 7.55 12.13 -4.19
C CYS A 175 8.44 12.40 -2.97
N GLU A 176 8.31 11.58 -1.92
CA GLU A 176 9.18 11.62 -0.75
C GLU A 176 10.61 11.22 -1.13
N PRO A 177 11.63 12.03 -0.72
CA PRO A 177 13.02 11.64 -0.88
C PRO A 177 13.30 10.28 -0.23
N TYR A 178 14.28 9.55 -0.77
CA TYR A 178 14.75 8.23 -0.33
C TYR A 178 13.79 7.05 -0.48
N ILE A 179 12.48 7.25 -0.35
CA ILE A 179 11.49 6.16 -0.45
C ILE A 179 11.42 5.70 -1.92
N THR A 180 11.50 4.38 -2.15
CA THR A 180 11.46 3.73 -3.48
C THR A 180 10.63 2.44 -3.48
N ALA A 181 9.84 2.22 -2.43
CA ALA A 181 9.08 0.99 -2.22
C ALA A 181 7.98 0.81 -3.27
N ASP A 182 7.23 1.86 -3.57
CA ASP A 182 6.16 1.82 -4.57
C ASP A 182 6.73 1.79 -5.99
N ASP A 183 7.81 2.53 -6.26
CA ASP A 183 8.52 2.46 -7.53
C ASP A 183 8.98 1.03 -7.82
N ARG A 184 9.68 0.41 -6.86
CA ARG A 184 10.15 -0.95 -7.01
C ARG A 184 9.01 -1.97 -7.12
N LEU A 185 7.93 -1.78 -6.35
CA LEU A 185 6.75 -2.62 -6.47
C LEU A 185 6.13 -2.54 -7.88
N MET A 186 6.08 -1.34 -8.48
CA MET A 186 5.59 -1.19 -9.85
C MET A 186 6.51 -1.85 -10.89
N GLN A 187 7.82 -1.81 -10.69
CA GLN A 187 8.78 -2.48 -11.58
C GLN A 187 8.61 -4.01 -11.53
N ASP A 188 8.49 -4.58 -10.33
CA ASP A 188 8.53 -6.03 -10.11
C ASP A 188 7.15 -6.70 -10.15
N CYS A 189 6.07 -5.94 -9.92
CA CYS A 189 4.72 -6.47 -9.72
C CYS A 189 3.65 -5.71 -10.51
N ALA A 190 4.00 -5.09 -11.65
CA ALA A 190 3.07 -4.32 -12.49
C ALA A 190 1.78 -5.09 -12.83
N ALA A 191 1.89 -6.37 -13.21
CA ALA A 191 0.74 -7.20 -13.58
C ALA A 191 -0.24 -7.38 -12.41
N GLN A 192 0.30 -7.70 -11.24
CA GLN A 192 -0.47 -7.90 -10.01
C GLN A 192 -1.11 -6.60 -9.52
N ILE A 193 -0.42 -5.46 -9.67
CA ILE A 193 -1.00 -4.15 -9.40
C ILE A 193 -2.20 -3.91 -10.34
N VAL A 194 -2.05 -4.15 -11.64
CA VAL A 194 -3.13 -3.96 -12.62
C VAL A 194 -4.32 -4.88 -12.35
N ASP A 195 -4.10 -6.11 -11.91
CA ASP A 195 -5.19 -6.98 -11.47
C ASP A 195 -5.93 -6.42 -10.25
N GLY A 196 -5.20 -5.85 -9.29
CA GLY A 196 -5.79 -5.10 -8.17
C GLY A 196 -6.62 -3.89 -8.62
N ILE A 197 -6.14 -3.17 -9.63
CA ILE A 197 -6.86 -2.04 -10.24
C ILE A 197 -8.14 -2.52 -10.94
N ARG A 198 -8.11 -3.66 -11.62
CA ARG A 198 -9.30 -4.25 -12.26
C ARG A 198 -10.37 -4.66 -11.25
N ILE A 199 -9.97 -5.21 -10.10
CA ILE A 199 -10.89 -5.51 -8.99
C ILE A 199 -11.53 -4.22 -8.46
N LEU A 200 -10.73 -3.17 -8.25
CA LEU A 200 -11.24 -1.85 -7.86
C LEU A 200 -12.23 -1.28 -8.88
N ALA A 201 -11.91 -1.36 -10.17
CA ALA A 201 -12.79 -0.91 -11.25
C ALA A 201 -14.09 -1.71 -11.31
N HIS A 202 -14.04 -3.03 -11.06
CA HIS A 202 -15.23 -3.87 -10.98
C HIS A 202 -16.13 -3.49 -9.79
N ILE A 203 -15.55 -3.20 -8.62
CA ILE A 203 -16.29 -2.80 -7.41
C ILE A 203 -16.92 -1.40 -7.55
N LEU A 204 -16.20 -0.46 -8.17
CA LEU A 204 -16.57 0.96 -8.19
C LEU A 204 -17.31 1.37 -9.46
N GLN A 205 -17.18 0.60 -10.54
CA GLN A 205 -17.71 0.90 -11.88
C GLN A 205 -17.49 2.37 -12.32
N PRO A 206 -16.25 2.91 -12.23
CA PRO A 206 -15.99 4.30 -12.58
C PRO A 206 -16.09 4.50 -14.11
N ASP A 207 -16.35 5.74 -14.52
CA ASP A 207 -16.30 6.15 -15.93
C ASP A 207 -14.87 6.04 -16.50
N GLU A 208 -13.86 6.30 -15.65
CA GLU A 208 -12.44 6.21 -16.03
C GLU A 208 -11.53 5.80 -14.87
N VAL A 209 -10.42 5.13 -15.19
CA VAL A 209 -9.33 4.83 -14.27
C VAL A 209 -8.04 5.50 -14.73
N LEU A 210 -7.41 6.28 -13.86
CA LEU A 210 -6.19 7.04 -14.14
C LEU A 210 -5.07 6.61 -13.20
N ILE A 211 -3.95 6.13 -13.73
CA ILE A 211 -2.73 5.88 -12.95
C ILE A 211 -1.82 7.11 -13.11
N GLY A 212 -1.61 7.87 -12.05
CA GLY A 212 -0.71 9.03 -12.05
C GLY A 212 0.68 8.63 -11.55
N ILE A 213 1.69 8.69 -12.43
CA ILE A 213 3.08 8.30 -12.14
C ILE A 213 4.04 9.43 -12.51
N GLU A 214 5.05 9.67 -11.69
CA GLU A 214 6.06 10.71 -11.95
C GLU A 214 7.06 10.29 -13.04
N ASP A 215 7.53 11.26 -13.83
CA ASP A 215 8.47 11.06 -14.94
C ASP A 215 9.84 10.52 -14.53
N ASN A 216 10.22 10.65 -13.26
CA ASN A 216 11.46 10.09 -12.71
C ASN A 216 11.44 8.57 -12.48
N LYS A 217 10.39 7.85 -12.90
CA LYS A 217 10.24 6.39 -12.72
C LYS A 217 10.19 5.62 -14.06
N PRO A 218 11.19 5.75 -14.96
CA PRO A 218 11.08 5.26 -16.33
C PRO A 218 10.90 3.73 -16.43
N GLN A 219 11.50 2.95 -15.52
CA GLN A 219 11.34 1.49 -15.50
C GLN A 219 9.92 1.10 -15.10
N ALA A 220 9.35 1.70 -14.04
CA ALA A 220 7.97 1.46 -13.64
C ALA A 220 6.98 1.88 -14.74
N ILE A 221 7.21 3.02 -15.39
CA ILE A 221 6.42 3.48 -16.55
C ILE A 221 6.46 2.42 -17.66
N SER A 222 7.64 1.91 -18.00
CA SER A 222 7.82 0.88 -19.02
C SER A 222 7.01 -0.39 -18.69
N MET A 223 7.15 -0.89 -17.46
CA MET A 223 6.46 -2.11 -17.01
C MET A 223 4.94 -1.95 -16.99
N LEU A 224 4.44 -0.83 -16.49
CA LEU A 224 3.01 -0.53 -16.50
C LEU A 224 2.47 -0.40 -17.93
N ARG A 225 3.19 0.28 -18.83
CA ARG A 225 2.80 0.37 -20.24
C ARG A 225 2.72 -1.00 -20.91
N ALA A 226 3.68 -1.88 -20.65
CA ALA A 226 3.70 -3.23 -21.21
C ALA A 226 2.48 -4.03 -20.76
N VAL A 227 2.13 -3.99 -19.47
CA VAL A 227 0.95 -4.69 -18.92
C VAL A 227 -0.37 -4.08 -19.42
N LEU A 228 -0.40 -2.78 -19.67
CA LEU A 228 -1.59 -2.05 -20.10
C LEU A 228 -1.80 -2.01 -21.62
N CYS A 229 -0.92 -2.64 -22.42
CA CYS A 229 -0.94 -2.52 -23.89
C CYS A 229 -2.32 -2.85 -24.49
N ASP A 230 -3.01 -3.85 -23.95
CA ASP A 230 -4.36 -4.27 -24.37
C ASP A 230 -5.45 -3.95 -23.33
N ALA A 231 -5.14 -3.15 -22.32
CA ALA A 231 -6.09 -2.79 -21.28
C ALA A 231 -6.98 -1.62 -21.75
N HIS A 232 -8.28 -1.87 -21.83
CA HIS A 232 -9.27 -0.81 -22.03
C HIS A 232 -9.73 -0.26 -20.67
N GLY A 233 -10.02 1.05 -20.62
CA GLY A 233 -10.57 1.72 -19.43
C GLY A 233 -9.55 2.17 -18.37
N ILE A 234 -8.28 1.77 -18.48
CA ILE A 234 -7.20 2.22 -17.58
C ILE A 234 -6.19 3.05 -18.38
N SER A 235 -5.95 4.29 -17.95
CA SER A 235 -4.98 5.19 -18.57
C SER A 235 -3.80 5.47 -17.65
N LEU A 236 -2.58 5.31 -18.16
CA LEU A 236 -1.36 5.76 -17.49
C LEU A 236 -1.06 7.22 -17.85
N ARG A 237 -0.89 8.08 -16.85
CA ARG A 237 -0.56 9.50 -16.99
C ARG A 237 0.78 9.77 -16.32
N VAL A 238 1.76 10.12 -17.15
CA VAL A 238 3.08 10.56 -16.68
C VAL A 238 2.99 12.04 -16.30
N ILE A 239 3.38 12.38 -15.08
CA ILE A 239 3.30 13.73 -14.52
C ILE A 239 4.71 14.25 -14.16
N PRO A 240 4.93 15.57 -14.12
CA PRO A 240 6.20 16.13 -13.69
C PRO A 240 6.54 15.77 -12.24
N THR A 241 7.80 15.42 -11.97
CA THR A 241 8.31 15.22 -10.60
C THR A 241 8.35 16.55 -9.84
N LYS A 242 7.47 16.72 -8.84
CA LYS A 242 7.32 17.98 -8.08
C LYS A 242 6.69 17.68 -6.73
N TYR A 243 7.39 17.90 -5.62
CA TYR A 243 6.81 17.64 -4.30
C TYR A 243 5.82 18.76 -3.90
N PRO A 244 4.61 18.46 -3.35
CA PRO A 244 4.03 17.15 -3.05
C PRO A 244 2.96 16.69 -4.08
N SER A 245 3.37 16.37 -5.32
CA SER A 245 2.52 15.89 -6.42
C SER A 245 1.68 14.67 -6.03
N GLY A 246 2.22 13.77 -5.20
CA GLY A 246 1.54 12.58 -4.69
C GLY A 246 0.47 12.87 -3.63
N GLY A 247 0.34 14.12 -3.18
CA GLY A 247 -0.74 14.54 -2.30
C GLY A 247 -2.11 14.39 -2.99
N ALA A 248 -3.10 13.87 -2.27
CA ALA A 248 -4.42 13.53 -2.84
C ALA A 248 -5.08 14.69 -3.61
N LYS A 249 -4.96 15.92 -3.09
CA LYS A 249 -5.53 17.12 -3.71
C LYS A 249 -4.74 17.54 -4.94
N GLN A 250 -3.41 17.53 -4.86
CA GLN A 250 -2.49 17.87 -5.93
C GLN A 250 -2.66 16.90 -7.09
N LEU A 251 -2.58 15.60 -6.84
CA LEU A 251 -2.72 14.59 -7.89
C LEU A 251 -4.10 14.65 -8.57
N THR A 252 -5.16 14.87 -7.79
CA THR A 252 -6.51 15.05 -8.37
C THR A 252 -6.56 16.26 -9.31
N GLN A 253 -5.99 17.40 -8.90
CA GLN A 253 -5.91 18.58 -9.76
C GLN A 253 -5.06 18.31 -11.00
N ILE A 254 -3.88 17.71 -10.84
CA ILE A 254 -2.95 17.38 -11.92
C ILE A 254 -3.58 16.45 -12.97
N LEU A 255 -4.42 15.50 -12.55
CA LEU A 255 -5.00 14.49 -13.46
C LEU A 255 -6.39 14.84 -13.98
N THR A 256 -7.14 15.74 -13.32
CA THR A 256 -8.55 16.00 -13.67
C THR A 256 -8.87 17.48 -13.87
N GLY A 257 -7.97 18.38 -13.46
CA GLY A 257 -8.21 19.82 -13.38
C GLY A 257 -9.19 20.24 -12.27
N LYS A 258 -9.76 19.30 -11.51
CA LYS A 258 -10.70 19.57 -10.42
C LYS A 258 -9.95 19.80 -9.11
N GLN A 259 -10.44 20.72 -8.29
CA GLN A 259 -9.96 20.92 -6.93
C GLN A 259 -10.95 20.38 -5.92
N VAL A 260 -10.44 19.75 -4.86
CA VAL A 260 -11.26 19.33 -3.73
C VAL A 260 -11.62 20.56 -2.90
N PRO A 261 -12.92 20.83 -2.65
CA PRO A 261 -13.35 21.97 -1.85
C PRO A 261 -12.72 21.99 -0.46
N HIS A 262 -12.59 23.18 0.14
CA HIS A 262 -12.17 23.30 1.52
C HIS A 262 -13.13 22.54 2.44
N GLY A 263 -12.60 21.71 3.35
CA GLY A 263 -13.40 20.83 4.22
C GLY A 263 -14.07 19.63 3.55
N GLY A 264 -14.05 19.55 2.22
CA GLY A 264 -14.64 18.45 1.45
C GLY A 264 -13.71 17.24 1.28
N ARG A 265 -14.26 16.14 0.77
CA ARG A 265 -13.56 14.90 0.41
C ARG A 265 -13.49 14.73 -1.11
N SER A 266 -12.51 13.98 -1.61
CA SER A 266 -12.40 13.70 -3.05
C SER A 266 -13.65 12.98 -3.61
N SER A 267 -14.32 12.17 -2.77
CA SER A 267 -15.60 11.53 -3.11
C SER A 267 -16.71 12.53 -3.45
N ASP A 268 -16.67 13.74 -2.90
CA ASP A 268 -17.69 14.77 -3.13
C ASP A 268 -17.62 15.35 -4.54
N ILE A 269 -16.47 15.20 -5.21
CA ILE A 269 -16.26 15.56 -6.63
C ILE A 269 -16.23 14.34 -7.55
N GLY A 270 -16.65 13.17 -7.04
CA GLY A 270 -16.71 11.91 -7.77
C GLY A 270 -15.35 11.26 -8.01
N VAL A 271 -14.35 11.54 -7.16
CA VAL A 271 -12.99 10.99 -7.28
C VAL A 271 -12.64 10.10 -6.09
N LEU A 272 -12.23 8.87 -6.35
CA LEU A 272 -11.64 8.00 -5.34
C LEU A 272 -10.20 7.71 -5.72
N MET A 273 -9.26 7.94 -4.80
CA MET A 273 -7.85 7.67 -5.03
C MET A 273 -7.39 6.44 -4.24
N GLN A 274 -6.59 5.54 -4.81
CA GLN A 274 -5.91 4.45 -4.09
C GLN A 274 -4.42 4.40 -4.42
N ASN A 275 -3.59 4.01 -3.47
CA ASN A 275 -2.15 3.84 -3.70
C ASN A 275 -1.85 2.49 -4.38
N VAL A 276 -0.77 2.42 -5.17
CA VAL A 276 -0.37 1.19 -5.89
C VAL A 276 -0.13 -0.01 -4.97
N GLY A 277 0.51 0.17 -3.82
CA GLY A 277 0.66 -0.88 -2.80
C GLY A 277 -0.69 -1.39 -2.29
N THR A 278 -1.69 -0.50 -2.17
CA THR A 278 -3.05 -0.89 -1.76
C THR A 278 -3.74 -1.71 -2.85
N ALA A 279 -3.57 -1.35 -4.14
CA ALA A 279 -4.08 -2.14 -5.25
C ALA A 279 -3.46 -3.55 -5.28
N TYR A 280 -2.14 -3.64 -5.10
CA TYR A 280 -1.45 -4.93 -4.96
C TYR A 280 -2.00 -5.77 -3.79
N ALA A 281 -2.20 -5.17 -2.62
CA ALA A 281 -2.78 -5.85 -1.46
C ALA A 281 -4.22 -6.34 -1.70
N ILE A 282 -5.04 -5.59 -2.45
CA ILE A 282 -6.39 -6.01 -2.86
C ILE A 282 -6.33 -7.25 -3.73
N LYS A 283 -5.41 -7.30 -4.72
CA LYS A 283 -5.21 -8.49 -5.55
C LYS A 283 -4.89 -9.71 -4.70
N ARG A 284 -3.94 -9.57 -3.77
CA ARG A 284 -3.53 -10.65 -2.84
C ARG A 284 -4.72 -11.15 -2.01
N ALA A 285 -5.50 -10.24 -1.44
CA ALA A 285 -6.66 -10.60 -0.63
C ALA A 285 -7.76 -11.32 -1.43
N VAL A 286 -8.07 -10.81 -2.62
CA VAL A 286 -9.19 -11.33 -3.43
C VAL A 286 -8.77 -12.56 -4.22
N ILE A 287 -7.78 -12.44 -5.10
CA ILE A 287 -7.41 -13.49 -6.05
C ILE A 287 -6.56 -14.57 -5.38
N ASP A 288 -5.61 -14.19 -4.52
CA ASP A 288 -4.65 -15.15 -3.96
C ASP A 288 -5.12 -15.76 -2.63
N GLY A 289 -6.13 -15.16 -1.99
CA GLY A 289 -6.56 -15.57 -0.66
C GLY A 289 -5.49 -15.32 0.39
N GLU A 290 -4.76 -14.21 0.28
CA GLU A 290 -3.68 -13.86 1.19
C GLU A 290 -3.97 -12.53 1.92
N PRO A 291 -4.16 -12.55 3.25
CA PRO A 291 -4.33 -11.32 4.02
C PRO A 291 -3.05 -10.51 4.09
N LEU A 292 -3.21 -9.24 4.47
CA LEU A 292 -2.09 -8.31 4.60
C LEU A 292 -1.19 -8.76 5.76
N THR A 293 -0.07 -9.42 5.42
CA THR A 293 0.92 -9.95 6.37
C THR A 293 2.31 -9.37 6.16
N GLU A 294 2.52 -8.67 5.05
CA GLU A 294 3.80 -8.08 4.66
C GLU A 294 3.59 -6.86 3.77
N ARG A 295 4.64 -6.04 3.67
CA ARG A 295 4.70 -4.91 2.74
C ARG A 295 6.12 -4.67 2.27
N VAL A 296 6.27 -3.96 1.16
CA VAL A 296 7.58 -3.47 0.72
C VAL A 296 8.03 -2.32 1.63
N VAL A 297 9.30 -2.36 2.05
CA VAL A 297 9.95 -1.31 2.84
C VAL A 297 11.26 -0.95 2.16
N THR A 298 11.52 0.35 2.03
CA THR A 298 12.82 0.88 1.58
C THR A 298 13.81 0.91 2.75
N LEU A 299 14.98 0.29 2.56
CA LEU A 299 16.12 0.36 3.46
C LEU A 299 17.21 1.15 2.74
N THR A 300 17.57 2.33 3.25
CA THR A 300 18.48 3.25 2.57
C THR A 300 19.12 4.24 3.53
N GLY A 301 20.12 4.98 3.06
CA GLY A 301 20.89 5.95 3.83
C GLY A 301 22.39 5.64 3.78
N GLU A 302 23.22 6.62 4.12
CA GLU A 302 24.68 6.49 4.03
C GLU A 302 25.25 5.47 5.02
N ALA A 303 24.53 5.22 6.12
CA ALA A 303 24.91 4.27 7.15
C ALA A 303 24.52 2.82 6.84
N VAL A 304 23.90 2.52 5.69
CA VAL A 304 23.57 1.14 5.29
C VAL A 304 24.48 0.67 4.16
N SER A 305 25.05 -0.52 4.30
CA SER A 305 25.94 -1.10 3.27
C SER A 305 25.19 -1.82 2.16
N ARG A 306 23.93 -2.20 2.39
CA ARG A 306 23.09 -2.92 1.41
C ARG A 306 21.72 -2.24 1.23
N PRO A 307 21.69 -1.01 0.69
CA PRO A 307 20.43 -0.32 0.41
C PRO A 307 19.58 -1.09 -0.60
N GLY A 308 18.27 -0.92 -0.54
CA GLY A 308 17.33 -1.58 -1.43
C GLY A 308 15.92 -1.64 -0.87
N ASN A 309 15.05 -2.36 -1.55
CA ASN A 309 13.67 -2.57 -1.14
C ASN A 309 13.44 -4.03 -0.79
N VAL A 310 12.70 -4.27 0.29
CA VAL A 310 12.52 -5.62 0.83
C VAL A 310 11.07 -5.90 1.18
N TRP A 311 10.66 -7.16 1.04
CA TRP A 311 9.43 -7.66 1.63
C TRP A 311 9.63 -7.86 3.13
N ALA A 312 8.98 -7.01 3.94
CA ALA A 312 9.04 -7.06 5.39
C ALA A 312 7.69 -7.55 5.95
N ARG A 313 7.73 -8.59 6.78
CA ARG A 313 6.59 -9.06 7.56
C ARG A 313 6.10 -7.95 8.50
N LEU A 314 4.79 -7.78 8.62
CA LEU A 314 4.24 -6.84 9.60
C LEU A 314 4.64 -7.26 11.01
N GLY A 315 5.13 -6.30 11.79
CA GLY A 315 5.67 -6.57 13.13
C GLY A 315 7.13 -7.03 13.17
N THR A 316 7.83 -7.04 12.03
CA THR A 316 9.29 -7.23 12.01
C THR A 316 9.97 -6.11 12.83
N PRO A 317 10.85 -6.42 13.79
CA PRO A 317 11.59 -5.41 14.51
C PRO A 317 12.45 -4.56 13.58
N VAL A 318 12.47 -3.24 13.76
CA VAL A 318 13.31 -2.31 12.97
C VAL A 318 14.78 -2.75 13.00
N ARG A 319 15.29 -3.16 14.17
CA ARG A 319 16.65 -3.70 14.32
C ARG A 319 16.96 -4.86 13.37
N HIS A 320 15.98 -5.71 13.07
CA HIS A 320 16.17 -6.86 12.18
C HIS A 320 16.35 -6.39 10.74
N LEU A 321 15.57 -5.40 10.31
CA LEU A 321 15.70 -4.78 8.99
C LEU A 321 17.02 -4.00 8.86
N LEU A 322 17.43 -3.27 9.91
CA LEU A 322 18.72 -2.57 9.93
C LEU A 322 19.90 -3.53 9.84
N ASN A 323 19.84 -4.66 10.56
CA ASN A 323 20.85 -5.72 10.45
C ASN A 323 20.89 -6.32 9.04
N ASP A 324 19.73 -6.57 8.41
CA ASP A 324 19.66 -7.05 7.01
C ASP A 324 20.26 -6.04 6.01
N ALA A 325 20.06 -4.74 6.25
CA ALA A 325 20.65 -3.68 5.44
C ALA A 325 22.16 -3.47 5.71
N GLY A 326 22.73 -4.18 6.70
CA GLY A 326 24.11 -3.98 7.14
C GLY A 326 24.34 -2.56 7.65
N PHE A 327 23.45 -2.08 8.52
CA PHE A 327 23.54 -0.78 9.16
C PHE A 327 24.78 -0.69 10.07
N CYS A 328 25.58 0.34 9.86
CA CYS A 328 26.74 0.69 10.68
C CYS A 328 26.46 2.02 11.38
N ALA A 329 26.35 1.99 12.71
CA ALA A 329 26.14 3.21 13.49
C ALA A 329 27.37 4.14 13.36
N SER A 330 27.12 5.43 13.13
CA SER A 330 28.13 6.47 13.28
C SER A 330 28.44 6.71 14.76
N ALA A 331 29.62 7.23 15.06
CA ALA A 331 30.04 7.57 16.43
C ALA A 331 29.09 8.59 17.10
N GLU A 332 28.49 9.47 16.30
CA GLU A 332 27.46 10.42 16.73
C GLU A 332 26.19 10.19 15.90
N PRO A 333 25.10 9.69 16.51
CA PRO A 333 23.81 9.60 15.83
C PRO A 333 23.24 11.01 15.68
N MET A 334 23.17 11.51 14.45
CA MET A 334 22.45 12.74 14.14
C MET A 334 20.97 12.43 13.92
N VAL A 335 20.11 12.99 14.78
CA VAL A 335 18.68 13.11 14.49
C VAL A 335 18.50 14.48 13.86
N ILE A 336 18.31 14.52 12.54
CA ILE A 336 18.00 15.74 11.79
C ILE A 336 16.48 15.88 11.69
#